data_AF-A0A3A1YLK7-F1
#
_entry.id   AF-A0A3A1YLK7-F1
#
_cell.length_a   1.000
_cell.length_b   1.000
_cell.length_c   1.000
_cell.angle_alpha   90.00
_cell.angle_beta   90.00
_cell.angle_gamma   90.00
#
_symmetry.space_group_name_H-M   'P 1'
#
loop_
_entity.id
_entity.type
_entity.pdbx_description
1 polymer ?
#
loop_
_entity_poly.entity_id
_entity_poly.type
_entity_poly.pdbx_seq_one_letter_code
_entity_poly.pdbx_strand_id
1 'polypeptide(L)'
;MNSQIRNQLIAQLKHIQALLKKSTVLSTKPITMAQRHYKEPFGIDCMEPSQWLYHIYTEYAIKALNQEQWEIFASIEGFTFFFSYTWKELDHPDTEQIIAKLQEFEDTCVAHIPQKRSK
;
A
#
# COMPACT_ATOMS: atom_id res chain seq x y z
N MET A 1 -16.14 -8.55 -11.19
CA MET A 1 -16.08 -7.36 -10.33
C MET A 1 -16.25 -6.10 -11.21
N ASN A 2 -16.84 -5.01 -10.71
CA ASN A 2 -17.14 -3.81 -11.53
C ASN A 2 -15.86 -3.07 -11.97
N SER A 3 -15.73 -2.74 -13.26
CA SER A 3 -14.61 -1.97 -13.84
C SER A 3 -14.43 -0.59 -13.19
N GLN A 4 -15.50 -0.01 -12.66
CA GLN A 4 -15.49 1.22 -11.87
C GLN A 4 -14.67 1.07 -10.58
N ILE A 5 -14.85 -0.03 -9.83
CA ILE A 5 -14.12 -0.29 -8.58
C ILE A 5 -12.63 -0.51 -8.87
N ARG A 6 -12.31 -1.27 -9.93
CA ARG A 6 -10.92 -1.44 -10.38
C ARG A 6 -10.25 -0.09 -10.62
N ASN A 7 -10.91 0.78 -11.38
CA ASN A 7 -10.36 2.09 -11.73
C ASN A 7 -10.23 3.00 -10.50
N GLN A 8 -11.18 2.93 -9.56
CA GLN A 8 -11.12 3.65 -8.29
C GLN A 8 -9.91 3.22 -7.45
N LEU A 9 -9.71 1.91 -7.26
CA LEU A 9 -8.59 1.37 -6.50
C LEU A 9 -7.24 1.74 -7.15
N ILE A 10 -7.14 1.64 -8.48
CA ILE A 10 -5.93 2.08 -9.20
C ILE A 10 -5.68 3.59 -9.00
N ALA A 11 -6.73 4.41 -9.02
CA ALA A 11 -6.61 5.84 -8.79
C ALA A 11 -6.14 6.15 -7.35
N GLN A 12 -6.66 5.45 -6.35
CA GLN A 12 -6.23 5.55 -4.96
C GLN A 12 -4.75 5.17 -4.80
N LEU A 13 -4.31 4.04 -5.38
CA LEU A 13 -2.91 3.60 -5.33
C LEU A 13 -1.95 4.61 -6.00
N LYS A 14 -2.33 5.17 -7.15
CA LYS A 14 -1.55 6.23 -7.80
C LYS A 14 -1.49 7.51 -6.97
N HIS A 15 -2.56 7.84 -6.25
CA HIS A 15 -2.57 8.98 -5.34
C HIS A 15 -1.63 8.75 -4.15
N ILE A 16 -1.66 7.55 -3.55
CA ILE A 16 -0.73 7.15 -2.48
C ILE A 16 0.73 7.28 -2.98
N GLN A 17 1.04 6.79 -4.19
CA GLN A 17 2.37 6.97 -4.79
C GLN A 17 2.75 8.45 -4.95
N ALA A 18 1.83 9.30 -5.39
CA ALA A 18 2.07 10.72 -5.57
C ALA A 18 2.34 11.44 -4.22
N LEU A 19 1.62 11.06 -3.15
CA LEU A 19 1.86 11.59 -1.80
C LEU A 19 3.23 11.13 -1.27
N LEU A 20 3.54 9.83 -1.36
CA LEU A 20 4.84 9.28 -0.96
C LEU A 20 6.00 9.99 -1.65
N LYS A 21 5.91 10.18 -2.97
CA LYS A 21 6.97 10.83 -3.76
C LYS A 21 7.17 12.31 -3.40
N LYS A 22 6.12 12.99 -2.94
CA LYS A 22 6.17 14.40 -2.51
C LYS A 22 6.59 14.55 -1.06
N SER A 23 6.51 13.49 -0.26
CA SER A 23 6.77 13.57 1.16
C SER A 23 8.22 14.00 1.43
N THR A 24 8.37 14.85 2.43
CA THR A 24 9.68 15.35 2.87
C THR A 24 10.29 14.51 3.99
N VAL A 25 9.48 13.68 4.65
CA VAL A 25 9.88 12.84 5.80
C VAL A 25 9.96 11.35 5.47
N LEU A 26 9.30 10.91 4.38
CA LEU A 26 9.33 9.51 3.94
C LEU A 26 10.26 9.32 2.73
N SER A 27 11.08 8.28 2.76
CA SER A 27 11.99 7.97 1.67
C SER A 27 11.28 7.19 0.56
N THR A 28 11.37 7.68 -0.68
CA THR A 28 11.06 6.92 -1.90
C THR A 28 12.29 6.69 -2.77
N LYS A 29 13.49 6.74 -2.19
CA LYS A 29 14.74 6.50 -2.93
C LYS A 29 14.66 5.14 -3.66
N PRO A 30 15.22 5.03 -4.88
CA PRO A 30 15.22 3.77 -5.62
C PRO A 30 15.75 2.61 -4.77
N ILE A 31 15.05 1.48 -4.80
CA ILE A 31 15.51 0.25 -4.16
C ILE A 31 16.44 -0.54 -5.09
N THR A 32 17.42 -1.21 -4.51
CA THR A 32 18.40 -2.07 -5.22
C THR A 32 17.78 -3.40 -5.63
N MET A 33 18.46 -4.13 -6.52
CA MET A 33 18.04 -5.51 -6.87
C MET A 33 18.08 -6.47 -5.68
N ALA A 34 19.05 -6.32 -4.78
CA ALA A 34 19.10 -7.14 -3.56
C ALA A 34 17.87 -6.90 -2.68
N GLN A 35 17.47 -5.63 -2.52
CA GLN A 35 16.25 -5.26 -1.79
C GLN A 35 14.98 -5.81 -2.45
N ARG A 36 14.92 -5.92 -3.79
CA ARG A 36 13.77 -6.54 -4.48
C ARG A 36 13.66 -8.06 -4.25
N HIS A 37 14.73 -8.73 -3.84
CA HIS A 37 14.75 -10.16 -3.53
C HIS A 37 14.59 -10.44 -2.03
N TYR A 38 13.96 -9.53 -1.29
CA TYR A 38 13.59 -9.72 0.11
C TYR A 38 12.66 -10.94 0.28
N LYS A 39 12.78 -11.64 1.42
CA LYS A 39 12.01 -12.86 1.71
C LYS A 39 10.86 -12.65 2.69
N GLU A 40 10.95 -11.60 3.51
CA GLU A 40 9.93 -11.22 4.51
C GLU A 40 8.71 -10.57 3.85
N PRO A 41 7.50 -10.57 4.44
CA PRO A 41 6.30 -10.00 3.81
C PRO A 41 6.39 -8.50 3.47
N PHE A 42 7.14 -7.73 4.26
CA PHE A 42 7.25 -6.26 4.13
C PHE A 42 8.68 -5.76 3.86
N GLY A 43 9.66 -6.67 3.78
CA GLY A 43 11.06 -6.30 3.51
C GLY A 43 11.66 -5.30 4.50
N ILE A 44 11.11 -5.19 5.71
CA ILE A 44 11.46 -4.16 6.71
C ILE A 44 12.93 -4.20 7.13
N ASP A 45 13.55 -5.38 7.12
CA ASP A 45 14.96 -5.54 7.44
C ASP A 45 15.88 -5.06 6.30
N CYS A 46 15.32 -4.84 5.10
CA CYS A 46 16.07 -4.54 3.89
C CYS A 46 15.82 -3.12 3.38
N MET A 47 14.68 -2.49 3.69
CA MET A 47 14.33 -1.16 3.19
C MET A 47 13.30 -0.47 4.08
N GLU A 48 13.18 0.85 3.94
CA GLU A 48 12.16 1.63 4.65
C GLU A 48 10.74 1.21 4.22
N PRO A 49 9.77 1.16 5.14
CA PRO A 49 8.38 0.85 4.82
C PRO A 49 7.77 1.72 3.71
N SER A 50 8.16 2.99 3.64
CA SER A 50 7.74 3.89 2.55
C SER A 50 8.33 3.50 1.19
N GLN A 51 9.55 2.98 1.15
CA GLN A 51 10.17 2.45 -0.07
C GLN A 51 9.48 1.17 -0.52
N TRP A 52 9.16 0.27 0.42
CA TRP A 52 8.41 -0.95 0.12
C TRP A 52 7.01 -0.64 -0.43
N LEU A 53 6.28 0.27 0.22
CA LEU A 53 4.94 0.68 -0.21
C LEU A 53 4.98 1.29 -1.63
N TYR A 54 5.95 2.18 -1.88
CA TYR A 54 6.08 2.87 -3.16
C TYR A 54 6.57 1.97 -4.30
N HIS A 55 7.66 1.22 -4.13
CA HIS A 55 8.32 0.48 -5.21
C HIS A 55 7.84 -0.96 -5.39
N ILE A 56 7.14 -1.51 -4.40
CA ILE A 56 6.74 -2.93 -4.42
C ILE A 56 5.23 -3.04 -4.35
N TYR A 57 4.63 -2.64 -3.22
CA TYR A 57 3.22 -2.92 -2.99
C TYR A 57 2.30 -2.24 -4.00
N THR A 58 2.42 -0.92 -4.17
CA THR A 58 1.54 -0.17 -5.09
C THR A 58 1.70 -0.61 -6.54
N GLU A 59 2.93 -0.89 -7.00
CA GLU A 59 3.17 -1.42 -8.35
C GLU A 59 2.54 -2.80 -8.55
N TYR A 60 2.74 -3.70 -7.58
CA TYR A 60 2.16 -5.04 -7.60
C TYR A 60 0.63 -5.01 -7.56
N ALA A 61 0.05 -4.22 -6.66
CA ALA A 61 -1.39 -4.07 -6.51
C ALA A 61 -2.05 -3.51 -7.78
N ILE A 62 -1.45 -2.49 -8.41
CA ILE A 62 -1.94 -1.96 -9.70
C ILE A 62 -1.90 -3.04 -10.79
N LYS A 63 -0.81 -3.82 -10.86
CA LYS A 63 -0.68 -4.91 -11.83
C LYS A 63 -1.75 -5.98 -11.61
N ALA A 64 -1.96 -6.41 -10.36
CA ALA A 64 -2.98 -7.39 -10.00
C ALA A 64 -4.39 -6.91 -10.34
N LEU A 65 -4.72 -5.64 -10.06
CA LEU A 65 -6.01 -5.04 -10.43
C LEU A 65 -6.23 -5.04 -11.94
N ASN A 66 -5.21 -4.70 -12.74
CA ASN A 66 -5.28 -4.76 -14.21
C ASN A 66 -5.44 -6.20 -14.74
N GLN A 67 -4.93 -7.19 -14.00
CA GLN A 67 -5.05 -8.61 -14.32
C GLN A 67 -6.29 -9.27 -13.69
N GLU A 68 -7.13 -8.48 -13.01
CA GLU A 68 -8.32 -8.95 -12.30
C GLU A 68 -8.04 -10.04 -11.25
N GLN A 69 -6.84 -9.99 -10.65
CA GLN A 69 -6.43 -10.84 -9.52
C GLN A 69 -6.88 -10.20 -8.20
N TRP A 70 -8.14 -10.41 -7.85
CA TRP A 70 -8.77 -9.77 -6.68
C TRP A 70 -8.45 -10.47 -5.37
N GLU A 71 -8.08 -11.75 -5.42
CA GLU A 71 -7.81 -12.61 -4.28
C GLU A 71 -6.65 -12.12 -3.41
N ILE A 72 -5.75 -11.32 -3.97
CA ILE A 72 -4.61 -10.76 -3.23
C ILE A 72 -5.04 -9.74 -2.17
N PHE A 73 -6.23 -9.16 -2.32
CA PHE A 73 -6.81 -8.17 -1.41
C PHE A 73 -7.78 -8.79 -0.39
N ALA A 74 -7.93 -10.12 -0.39
CA ALA A 74 -8.86 -10.81 0.51
C ALA A 74 -8.39 -10.82 1.97
N SER A 75 -7.15 -10.40 2.25
CA SER A 75 -6.58 -10.27 3.60
C SER A 75 -5.99 -8.88 3.81
N ILE A 76 -6.66 -7.86 3.27
CA ILE A 76 -6.20 -6.47 3.35
C ILE A 76 -6.51 -5.82 4.70
N GLU A 77 -7.43 -6.39 5.47
CA GLU A 77 -7.81 -5.87 6.78
C GLU A 77 -6.60 -5.81 7.73
N GLY A 78 -6.37 -4.63 8.32
CA GLY A 78 -5.20 -4.34 9.15
C GLY A 78 -3.97 -3.85 8.37
N PHE A 79 -4.04 -3.72 7.04
CA PHE A 79 -2.93 -3.22 6.22
C PHE A 79 -2.49 -1.81 6.62
N THR A 80 -3.44 -0.91 6.85
CA THR A 80 -3.17 0.48 7.25
C THR A 80 -2.56 0.57 8.65
N PHE A 81 -2.91 -0.37 9.55
CA PHE A 81 -2.41 -0.40 10.92
C PHE A 81 -0.88 -0.55 10.98
N PHE A 82 -0.29 -1.35 10.09
CA PHE A 82 1.17 -1.50 10.02
C PHE A 82 1.85 -0.14 9.82
N PHE A 83 1.35 0.68 8.89
CA PHE A 83 1.95 1.98 8.58
C PHE A 83 1.67 3.01 9.66
N SER A 84 0.45 3.03 10.23
CA SER A 84 0.12 3.98 11.29
C SER A 84 0.98 3.74 12.53
N TYR A 85 1.26 2.47 12.86
CA TYR A 85 2.18 2.11 13.93
C TYR A 85 3.63 2.47 13.60
N THR A 86 4.08 2.18 12.38
CA THR A 86 5.46 2.42 11.92
C THR A 86 5.81 3.92 11.93
N TRP A 87 4.88 4.77 11.51
CA TRP A 87 5.13 6.21 11.36
C TRP A 87 4.63 7.05 12.54
N LYS A 88 4.17 6.43 13.64
CA LYS A 88 3.57 7.14 14.78
C LYS A 88 4.43 8.26 15.37
N GLU A 89 5.75 8.10 15.33
CA GLU A 89 6.71 9.05 15.92
C GLU A 89 7.14 10.15 14.94
N LEU A 90 6.74 10.08 13.67
CA LEU A 90 7.14 11.08 12.66
C LEU A 90 6.32 12.38 12.76
N ASP A 91 5.16 12.35 13.43
CA ASP A 91 4.25 13.49 13.68
C ASP A 91 4.29 14.57 12.58
N HIS A 92 3.91 14.18 11.36
CA HIS A 92 4.01 15.04 10.18
C HIS A 92 2.74 14.99 9.32
N PRO A 93 2.26 16.12 8.77
CA PRO A 93 1.05 16.15 7.94
C PRO A 93 1.10 15.21 6.72
N ASP A 94 2.29 14.94 6.19
CA ASP A 94 2.46 13.98 5.10
C ASP A 94 2.05 12.57 5.52
N THR A 95 2.47 12.12 6.71
CA THR A 95 2.18 10.77 7.19
C THR A 95 0.68 10.62 7.46
N GLU A 96 0.04 11.63 8.05
CA GLU A 96 -1.41 11.63 8.27
C GLU A 96 -2.20 11.51 6.96
N GLN A 97 -1.83 12.29 5.94
CA GLN A 97 -2.49 12.25 4.63
C GLN A 97 -2.31 10.89 3.94
N ILE A 98 -1.11 10.31 4.02
CA ILE A 98 -0.84 9.00 3.42
C ILE A 98 -1.61 7.90 4.16
N ILE A 99 -1.63 7.92 5.49
CA ILE A 99 -2.39 6.96 6.30
C ILE A 99 -3.89 7.07 6.00
N ALA A 100 -4.44 8.28 5.90
CA ALA A 100 -5.84 8.46 5.52
C ALA A 100 -6.14 7.86 4.14
N LYS A 101 -5.25 8.04 3.16
CA LYS A 101 -5.42 7.42 1.82
C LYS A 101 -5.25 5.91 1.81
N LEU A 102 -4.39 5.35 2.66
CA LEU A 102 -4.29 3.91 2.85
C LEU A 102 -5.57 3.34 3.46
N GLN A 103 -6.15 4.02 4.45
CA GLN A 103 -7.42 3.62 5.06
C GLN A 103 -8.56 3.65 4.02
N GLU A 104 -8.68 4.72 3.23
CA GLU A 104 -9.69 4.80 2.17
C GLU A 104 -9.56 3.65 1.15
N PHE A 105 -8.33 3.27 0.81
CA PHE A 105 -8.05 2.15 -0.09
C PHE A 105 -8.44 0.79 0.54
N GLU A 106 -8.05 0.57 1.80
CA GLU A 106 -8.40 -0.62 2.57
C GLU A 106 -9.93 -0.77 2.70
N ASP A 107 -10.62 0.30 3.10
CA ASP A 107 -12.08 0.32 3.24
C ASP A 107 -12.78 0.00 1.91
N THR A 108 -12.27 0.56 0.80
CA THR A 108 -12.79 0.26 -0.55
C THR A 108 -12.59 -1.21 -0.89
N CYS A 109 -11.45 -1.81 -0.53
CA CYS A 109 -11.21 -3.23 -0.73
C CYS A 109 -12.15 -4.08 0.14
N VAL A 110 -12.28 -3.79 1.43
CA VAL A 110 -13.14 -4.53 2.36
C VAL A 110 -14.61 -4.48 1.94
N ALA A 111 -15.09 -3.32 1.46
CA ALA A 111 -16.47 -3.14 1.03
C ALA A 111 -16.84 -3.90 -0.26
N HIS A 112 -15.86 -4.13 -1.15
CA HIS A 112 -16.13 -4.63 -2.50
C HIS A 112 -15.46 -5.96 -2.85
N ILE A 113 -14.52 -6.44 -2.03
CA ILE A 113 -13.77 -7.67 -2.26
C ILE A 113 -14.07 -8.64 -1.12
N PRO A 114 -14.48 -9.89 -1.39
CA PRO A 114 -14.72 -10.89 -0.35
C PRO A 114 -13.47 -11.11 0.51
N GLN A 115 -13.61 -10.88 1.82
CA GLN A 115 -12.52 -11.05 2.79
C GLN A 115 -12.42 -12.49 3.29
N LYS A 116 -11.19 -13.02 3.35
CA LYS A 116 -10.86 -14.25 4.07
C LYS A 116 -10.87 -13.93 5.56
N ARG A 117 -11.96 -14.27 6.24
CA ARG A 117 -11.99 -14.22 7.71
C ARG A 117 -10.95 -15.19 8.25
N SER A 118 -9.99 -14.69 9.04
CA SER A 118 -9.20 -15.58 9.90
C SER A 118 -10.17 -16.30 10.83
N LYS A 119 -10.15 -17.64 10.78
CA LYS A 119 -10.88 -18.50 11.72
C LYS A 119 -10.13 -18.57 13.05
#